data_AF-A0A0C2XIN2-F1
#
_entry.id   AF-A0A0C2XIN2-F1
#
_cell.length_a   1.000
_cell.length_b   1.000
_cell.length_c   1.000
_cell.angle_alpha   90.00
_cell.angle_beta   90.00
_cell.angle_gamma   90.00
#
_symmetry.space_group_name_H-M   'P 1'
#
loop_
_entity.id
_entity.type
_entity.pdbx_description
1 polymer ?
#
loop_
_entity_poly.entity_id
_entity_poly.type
_entity_poly.pdbx_seq_one_letter_code
_entity_poly.pdbx_strand_id
1 'polypeptide(L)'
;LAFWSPRHNLGFQASIVPIPSSPHTIYYWEAYAVLSAFYWILHSTNPTPRRVVIYSDNLNSVHLFSSLRATVELNPIALTAADLMLRFDCQLRVAHISGKQNQVADALSRRMNIDARRFAPGIDIANFEPPHLLLGA
;
A
#
# COMPACT_ATOMS: atom_id res chain seq x y z
N LEU A 1 -2.55 8.65 -2.90
CA LEU A 1 -2.01 7.33 -2.52
C LEU A 1 -1.37 7.46 -1.14
N ALA A 2 -1.61 6.52 -0.23
CA ALA A 2 -1.01 6.57 1.10
C ALA A 2 -0.92 5.20 1.76
N PHE A 3 -0.02 5.06 2.74
CA PHE A 3 0.01 3.94 3.68
C PHE A 3 0.49 4.41 5.06
N TRP A 4 0.34 3.56 6.07
CA TRP A 4 0.66 3.88 7.46
C TRP A 4 1.46 2.75 8.11
N SER A 5 2.48 3.10 8.88
CA SER A 5 3.24 2.19 9.74
C SER A 5 2.94 2.49 11.22
N PRO A 6 2.06 1.70 11.88
CA PRO A 6 1.68 1.93 13.28
C PRO A 6 2.87 1.87 14.24
N ARG A 7 3.76 0.89 14.03
CA ARG A 7 4.92 0.66 14.89
C ARG A 7 5.89 1.85 14.93
N HIS A 8 6.03 2.55 13.82
CA HIS A 8 6.93 3.70 13.70
C HIS A 8 6.20 5.04 13.90
N ASN A 9 4.86 5.00 14.03
CA ASN A 9 4.00 6.18 13.98
C ASN A 9 4.30 7.07 12.77
N LEU A 10 4.49 6.44 11.60
CA LEU A 10 4.79 7.12 10.33
C LEU A 10 3.64 6.96 9.35
N GLY A 11 3.17 8.08 8.79
CA GLY A 11 2.27 8.12 7.65
C GLY A 11 3.03 8.49 6.38
N PHE A 12 2.67 7.87 5.27
CA PHE A 12 3.29 8.13 3.98
C PHE A 12 2.24 8.57 2.97
N GLN A 13 2.46 9.70 2.30
CA GLN A 13 1.58 10.26 1.29
C GLN A 13 2.33 10.45 -0.04
N ALA A 14 1.69 10.08 -1.14
CA ALA A 14 2.19 10.39 -2.47
C ALA A 14 1.12 11.13 -3.25
N SER A 15 1.55 12.19 -3.93
CA SER A 15 0.71 12.94 -4.84
C SER A 15 0.46 12.14 -6.10
N ILE A 16 -0.82 11.91 -6.38
CA ILE A 16 -1.28 11.27 -7.61
C ILE A 16 -1.95 12.32 -8.47
N VAL A 17 -1.81 12.18 -9.80
CA VAL A 17 -2.56 13.01 -10.74
C VAL A 17 -4.05 12.75 -10.50
N PRO A 18 -4.90 13.80 -10.38
CA PRO A 18 -6.33 13.61 -10.22
C PRO A 18 -6.89 12.92 -11.46
N ILE A 19 -7.35 11.69 -11.30
CA ILE A 19 -8.10 10.93 -12.31
C ILE A 19 -9.54 10.83 -11.79
N PRO A 20 -10.57 10.99 -12.65
CA PRO A 20 -11.95 10.81 -12.23
C PRO A 20 -12.14 9.49 -11.49
N SER A 21 -12.71 9.57 -10.28
CA SER A 21 -12.92 8.41 -9.43
C SER A 21 -13.93 7.46 -10.05
N SER A 22 -13.45 6.31 -10.50
CA SER A 22 -14.25 5.12 -10.80
C SER A 22 -13.88 3.98 -9.84
N PRO A 23 -14.76 2.98 -9.62
CA PRO A 23 -14.41 1.81 -8.80
C PRO A 23 -13.09 1.15 -9.23
N HIS A 24 -12.83 1.07 -10.55
CA HIS A 24 -11.59 0.53 -11.09
C HIS A 24 -10.36 1.35 -10.70
N THR A 25 -10.44 2.69 -10.78
CA THR A 25 -9.32 3.55 -10.36
C THR A 25 -9.07 3.48 -8.85
N ILE A 26 -10.13 3.36 -8.04
CA ILE A 26 -10.01 3.19 -6.59
C ILE A 26 -9.26 1.90 -6.27
N TYR A 27 -9.68 0.78 -6.88
CA TYR A 27 -9.04 -0.52 -6.67
C TYR A 27 -7.57 -0.52 -7.10
N TYR A 28 -7.25 0.14 -8.21
CA TYR A 28 -5.86 0.32 -8.65
C TYR A 28 -5.03 1.05 -7.59
N TRP A 29 -5.50 2.19 -7.08
CA TRP A 29 -4.76 2.98 -6.09
C TRP A 29 -4.59 2.24 -4.76
N GLU A 30 -5.57 1.45 -4.36
CA GLU A 30 -5.48 0.67 -3.13
C GLU A 30 -4.52 -0.52 -3.27
N ALA A 31 -4.53 -1.21 -4.40
CA ALA A 31 -3.53 -2.23 -4.70
C ALA A 31 -2.12 -1.63 -4.75
N TYR A 32 -1.98 -0.45 -5.35
CA TYR A 32 -0.70 0.24 -5.44
C TYR A 32 -0.20 0.75 -4.07
N ALA A 33 -1.12 1.05 -3.15
CA ALA A 33 -0.78 1.44 -1.78
C ALA A 33 -0.15 0.26 -1.03
N VAL A 34 -0.72 -0.93 -1.19
CA VAL A 34 -0.17 -2.16 -0.63
C VAL A 34 1.23 -2.44 -1.19
N LEU A 35 1.42 -2.35 -2.51
CA LEU A 35 2.73 -2.52 -3.13
C LEU A 35 3.74 -1.49 -2.61
N SER A 36 3.33 -0.23 -2.46
CA SER A 36 4.19 0.84 -1.95
C SER A 36 4.64 0.57 -0.51
N ALA A 37 3.71 0.14 0.35
CA ALA A 37 4.03 -0.23 1.72
C ALA A 37 4.99 -1.44 1.76
N PHE A 38 4.78 -2.44 0.91
CA PHE A 38 5.67 -3.60 0.80
C PHE A 38 7.09 -3.18 0.38
N TYR A 39 7.18 -2.38 -0.69
CA TYR A 39 8.44 -1.83 -1.18
C TYR A 39 9.19 -1.06 -0.08
N TRP A 40 8.50 -0.19 0.65
CA TRP A 40 9.09 0.56 1.76
C TRP A 40 9.63 -0.38 2.86
N ILE A 41 8.88 -1.41 3.25
CA ILE A 41 9.33 -2.39 4.26
C ILE A 41 10.62 -3.09 3.82
N LEU A 42 10.68 -3.55 2.57
CA LEU A 42 11.83 -4.30 2.04
C LEU A 42 13.12 -3.46 2.04
N HIS A 43 13.01 -2.16 1.78
CA HIS A 43 14.16 -1.25 1.68
C HIS A 43 14.50 -0.51 2.98
N SER A 44 13.57 -0.44 3.93
CA SER A 44 13.75 0.30 5.19
C SER A 44 14.05 -0.60 6.39
N THR A 45 13.99 -1.92 6.21
CA THR A 45 14.20 -2.89 7.30
C THR A 45 15.47 -3.70 7.04
N ASN A 46 16.39 -3.70 8.00
CA ASN A 46 17.60 -4.52 7.98
C ASN A 46 17.72 -5.34 9.27
N PRO A 47 17.78 -6.69 9.22
CA PRO A 47 17.70 -7.52 8.01
C PRO A 47 16.31 -7.48 7.35
N THR A 48 16.27 -7.72 6.04
CA THR A 48 15.01 -7.79 5.30
C THR A 48 14.12 -8.91 5.87
N PRO A 49 12.84 -8.64 6.16
CA PRO A 49 11.94 -9.64 6.69
C PRO A 49 11.60 -10.70 5.65
N ARG A 50 11.60 -11.99 6.04
CA ARG A 50 11.17 -13.10 5.16
C ARG A 50 9.67 -13.20 4.97
N ARG A 51 8.88 -12.58 5.86
CA ARG A 51 7.41 -12.61 5.83
C ARG A 51 6.88 -11.24 6.22
N VAL A 52 6.05 -10.68 5.34
CA VAL A 52 5.42 -9.38 5.54
C VAL A 52 3.91 -9.56 5.47
N VAL A 53 3.21 -8.97 6.45
CA VAL A 53 1.75 -8.86 6.44
C VAL A 53 1.38 -7.39 6.31
N ILE A 54 0.55 -7.07 5.32
CA ILE A 54 -0.03 -5.73 5.14
C ILE A 54 -1.53 -5.82 5.37
N TYR A 55 -2.07 -4.91 6.17
CA TYR A 55 -3.50 -4.85 6.45
C TYR A 55 -4.17 -3.86 5.50
N SER A 56 -5.33 -4.24 4.96
CA SER A 56 -6.14 -3.41 4.08
C SER A 56 -7.62 -3.68 4.35
N ASP A 57 -8.48 -2.69 4.23
CA ASP A 57 -9.93 -2.84 4.30
C ASP A 57 -10.59 -3.15 2.95
N ASN A 58 -9.79 -3.33 1.89
CA ASN A 58 -10.30 -3.69 0.58
C ASN A 58 -10.01 -5.15 0.24
N LEU A 59 -11.10 -5.90 0.12
CA LEU A 59 -11.09 -7.30 -0.26
C LEU A 59 -10.50 -7.54 -1.65
N ASN A 60 -10.65 -6.62 -2.61
CA ASN A 60 -10.04 -6.77 -3.93
C ASN A 60 -8.52 -6.77 -3.86
N SER A 61 -7.92 -5.92 -3.03
CA SER A 61 -6.48 -5.94 -2.76
C SER A 61 -6.08 -7.26 -2.09
N VAL A 62 -6.84 -7.73 -1.11
CA VAL A 62 -6.61 -9.04 -0.46
C VAL A 62 -6.65 -10.19 -1.49
N HIS A 63 -7.64 -10.20 -2.38
CA HIS A 63 -7.80 -11.21 -3.42
C HIS A 63 -6.68 -11.15 -4.47
N LEU A 64 -6.27 -9.95 -4.88
CA LEU A 64 -5.18 -9.73 -5.82
C LEU A 64 -3.88 -10.34 -5.29
N PHE A 65 -3.46 -9.97 -4.08
CA PHE A 65 -2.17 -10.41 -3.52
C PHE A 65 -2.18 -11.83 -2.95
N SER A 66 -3.35 -12.42 -2.69
CA SER A 66 -3.44 -13.83 -2.29
C SER A 66 -3.39 -14.79 -3.48
N SER A 67 -3.91 -14.39 -4.64
CA SER A 67 -3.98 -15.25 -5.83
C SER A 67 -2.94 -14.90 -6.90
N LEU A 68 -2.42 -13.66 -6.89
CA LEU A 68 -1.67 -13.03 -7.98
C LEU A 68 -2.39 -13.09 -9.34
N ARG A 69 -3.72 -13.30 -9.33
CA ARG A 69 -4.56 -13.20 -10.52
C ARG A 69 -5.05 -11.77 -10.64
N ALA A 70 -4.51 -11.06 -11.60
CA ALA A 70 -4.77 -9.66 -11.83
C ALA A 70 -5.58 -9.47 -13.12
N THR A 71 -6.37 -8.39 -13.16
CA THR A 71 -6.88 -7.87 -14.43
C THR A 71 -5.72 -7.22 -15.20
N VAL A 72 -5.94 -6.91 -16.48
CA VAL A 72 -4.91 -6.30 -17.33
C VAL A 72 -4.33 -5.04 -16.69
N GLU A 73 -5.16 -4.24 -16.04
CA GLU A 73 -4.78 -2.99 -15.39
C GLU A 73 -3.95 -3.18 -14.11
N LEU A 74 -4.16 -4.29 -13.40
CA LEU A 74 -3.48 -4.61 -12.15
C LEU A 74 -2.24 -5.50 -12.35
N ASN A 75 -2.06 -6.06 -13.55
CA ASN A 75 -0.93 -6.93 -13.88
C ASN A 75 0.43 -6.30 -13.54
N PRO A 76 0.72 -5.02 -13.89
CA PRO A 76 2.00 -4.41 -13.51
C PRO A 76 2.25 -4.41 -12.00
N ILE A 77 1.21 -4.17 -11.19
CA ILE A 77 1.31 -4.19 -9.73
C ILE A 77 1.61 -5.61 -9.24
N ALA A 78 0.87 -6.61 -9.72
CA ALA A 78 1.05 -8.01 -9.31
C ALA A 78 2.42 -8.56 -9.72
N LEU A 79 2.89 -8.25 -10.94
CA LEU A 79 4.21 -8.64 -11.42
C LEU A 79 5.33 -7.99 -10.61
N THR A 80 5.21 -6.69 -10.31
CA THR A 80 6.18 -5.98 -9.46
C THR A 80 6.25 -6.59 -8.07
N ALA A 81 5.10 -6.94 -7.48
CA ALA A 81 5.08 -7.62 -6.18
C ALA A 81 5.75 -9.00 -6.24
N ALA A 82 5.49 -9.79 -7.28
CA ALA A 82 6.09 -11.10 -7.48
C ALA A 82 7.61 -11.03 -7.64
N ASP A 83 8.10 -10.08 -8.44
CA ASP A 83 9.53 -9.84 -8.62
C ASP A 83 10.21 -9.42 -7.31
N LEU A 84 9.60 -8.51 -6.53
CA LEU A 84 10.13 -8.12 -5.22
C LEU A 84 10.17 -9.31 -4.24
N MET A 85 9.13 -10.14 -4.20
CA MET A 85 9.11 -11.35 -3.37
C MET A 85 10.26 -12.30 -3.72
N LEU A 86 10.53 -12.50 -5.02
CA LEU A 86 11.63 -13.35 -5.49
C LEU A 86 13.01 -12.75 -5.20
N ARG A 87 13.21 -11.46 -5.49
CA ARG A 87 14.50 -10.78 -5.30
C ARG A 87 14.93 -10.71 -3.84
N PHE A 88 13.99 -10.51 -2.93
CA PHE A 88 14.26 -10.33 -1.50
C PHE A 88 14.05 -11.60 -0.66
N ASP A 89 13.75 -12.75 -1.29
CA ASP A 89 13.39 -14.00 -0.59
C ASP A 89 12.33 -13.77 0.51
N CYS A 90 11.25 -13.09 0.11
CA CYS A 90 10.20 -12.61 1.01
C CYS A 90 8.82 -13.06 0.55
N GLN A 91 7.94 -13.34 1.52
CA GLN A 91 6.53 -13.63 1.29
C GLN A 91 5.65 -12.47 1.72
N LEU A 92 4.83 -11.95 0.80
CA LEU A 92 3.80 -10.98 1.10
C LEU A 92 2.46 -11.68 1.40
N ARG A 93 1.79 -11.25 2.46
CA ARG A 93 0.38 -11.54 2.73
C ARG A 93 -0.39 -10.25 2.94
N VAL A 94 -1.58 -10.17 2.36
CA VAL A 94 -2.49 -9.06 2.60
C VAL A 94 -3.68 -9.59 3.39
N ALA A 95 -3.95 -8.97 4.53
CA ALA A 95 -5.00 -9.39 5.44
C ALA A 95 -6.09 -8.32 5.52
N HIS A 96 -7.35 -8.76 5.46
CA HIS A 96 -8.48 -7.86 5.60
C HIS A 96 -8.62 -7.36 7.03
N ILE A 97 -8.82 -6.05 7.19
CA ILE A 97 -9.26 -5.41 8.43
C ILE A 97 -10.52 -4.58 8.18
N SER A 98 -11.28 -4.24 9.22
CA SER A 98 -12.41 -3.33 9.02
C SER A 98 -11.95 -1.90 8.72
N GLY A 99 -12.73 -1.13 7.95
CA GLY A 99 -12.43 0.30 7.72
C GLY A 99 -12.33 1.12 9.01
N LYS A 100 -13.01 0.70 10.09
CA LYS A 100 -12.86 1.31 11.43
C LYS A 100 -11.45 1.15 12.01
N GLN A 101 -10.73 0.10 11.63
CA GLN A 101 -9.34 -0.12 12.02
C GLN A 101 -8.36 0.55 11.04
N ASN A 102 -8.81 0.89 9.82
CA ASN A 102 -7.98 1.51 8.78
C ASN A 102 -8.11 3.04 8.71
N GLN A 103 -8.65 3.68 9.75
CA GLN A 103 -8.98 5.11 9.75
C GLN A 103 -7.80 6.04 9.47
N VAL A 104 -6.61 5.70 9.99
CA VAL A 104 -5.40 6.51 9.76
C VAL A 104 -5.02 6.48 8.27
N ALA A 105 -4.97 5.30 7.65
CA ALA A 105 -4.59 5.17 6.25
C ALA A 105 -5.63 5.79 5.30
N ASP A 106 -6.93 5.65 5.60
CA ASP A 106 -8.02 6.29 4.84
C ASP A 106 -7.90 7.82 4.91
N ALA A 107 -7.72 8.39 6.11
CA ALA A 107 -7.50 9.82 6.28
C ALA A 107 -6.26 10.32 5.51
N LEU A 108 -5.13 9.58 5.58
CA LEU A 108 -3.92 9.90 4.83
C LEU A 108 -4.16 9.84 3.31
N SER A 109 -4.90 8.86 2.80
CA SER A 109 -5.18 8.71 1.37
C SER A 109 -5.97 9.91 0.79
N ARG A 110 -6.80 10.53 1.64
CA ARG A 110 -7.65 11.70 1.33
C ARG A 110 -6.99 13.04 1.68
N ARG A 111 -5.73 13.03 2.14
CA ARG A 111 -5.00 14.22 2.64
C ARG A 111 -5.68 14.92 3.83
N MET A 112 -6.45 14.18 4.62
CA MET A 112 -7.08 14.65 5.85
C MET A 112 -6.10 14.53 7.03
N ASN A 113 -5.01 15.30 6.99
CA ASN A 113 -3.89 15.15 7.92
C ASN A 113 -4.25 15.47 9.39
N ILE A 114 -5.25 16.33 9.60
CA ILE A 114 -5.79 16.62 10.93
C ILE A 114 -6.47 15.37 11.51
N ASP A 115 -7.29 14.69 10.72
CA ASP A 115 -7.96 13.45 11.15
C ASP A 115 -6.95 12.32 11.36
N ALA A 116 -5.95 12.19 10.48
CA ALA A 116 -4.86 11.22 10.67
C ALA A 116 -4.14 11.43 12.01
N ARG A 117 -3.84 12.69 12.39
CA ARG A 117 -3.24 13.04 13.69
C ARG A 117 -4.18 12.83 14.87
N ARG A 118 -5.50 12.93 14.65
CA ARG A 118 -6.50 12.62 15.67
C ARG A 118 -6.56 11.11 15.96
N PHE A 119 -6.49 10.29 14.91
CA PHE A 119 -6.50 8.83 15.03
C PHE A 119 -5.15 8.26 15.49
N ALA A 120 -4.04 8.89 15.11
CA ALA A 120 -2.68 8.56 15.53
C ALA A 120 -1.95 9.82 16.03
N PRO A 121 -2.08 10.15 17.33
CA PRO A 121 -1.41 11.32 17.91
C PRO A 121 0.11 11.28 17.71
N GLY A 122 0.67 12.42 17.30
CA GLY A 122 2.12 12.56 17.07
C GLY A 122 2.64 11.85 15.80
N ILE A 123 1.76 11.37 14.91
CA ILE A 123 2.16 10.78 13.63
C ILE A 123 3.01 11.77 12.83
N ASP A 124 4.17 11.31 12.36
CA ASP A 124 4.97 12.03 11.39
C ASP A 124 4.53 11.63 9.99
N ILE A 125 4.24 12.62 9.14
CA ILE A 125 3.66 12.40 7.81
C ILE A 125 4.70 12.82 6.77
N ALA A 126 5.28 11.84 6.10
CA ALA A 126 6.28 12.03 5.07
C ALA A 126 5.68 11.87 3.67
N ASN A 127 6.31 12.54 2.71
CA ASN A 127 6.07 12.23 1.30
C ASN A 127 6.86 10.99 0.89
N PHE A 128 6.34 10.22 -0.06
CA PHE A 128 7.09 9.13 -0.69
C PHE A 128 6.87 9.11 -2.21
N GLU A 129 7.82 8.48 -2.90
CA GLU A 129 7.69 8.17 -4.32
C GLU A 129 7.21 6.71 -4.46
N PRO A 130 6.08 6.46 -5.14
CA PRO A 130 5.59 5.11 -5.37
C PRO A 130 6.57 4.29 -6.23
N PRO A 131 6.69 2.97 -6.01
CA PRO A 131 7.67 2.16 -6.72
C PRO A 131 7.36 2.07 -8.22
N HIS A 132 8.38 2.17 -9.06
CA HIS A 132 8.22 1.97 -10.50
C HIS A 132 7.72 0.55 -10.78
N LEU A 133 6.65 0.45 -11.58
CA LEU A 133 6.05 -0.82 -11.94
C LEU A 133 6.85 -1.50 -13.06
N LEU A 134 7.02 -2.81 -12.94
CA LEU A 134 7.52 -3.66 -14.02
C LEU A 134 6.48 -3.66 -15.14
N LEU A 135 6.82 -2.98 -16.24
CA LEU A 135 6.01 -2.69 -17.42
C LEU A 135 4.91 -1.64 -17.16
N GLY A 136 5.22 -0.41 -17.55
CA GLY A 136 4.28 0.69 -17.80
C GLY A 136 4.94 1.64 -18.79
N ALA A 137 4.52 1.56 -20.06
CA ALA A 137 4.73 2.60 -21.07
C ALA A 137 3.37 3.24 -21.36
#